data_AF-A0A804P8I5-F1
#
_entry.id   AF-A0A804P8I5-F1
#
_cell.length_a   1.000
_cell.length_b   1.000
_cell.length_c   1.000
_cell.angle_alpha   90.00
_cell.angle_beta   90.00
_cell.angle_gamma   90.00
#
_symmetry.space_group_name_H-M   'P 1'
#
loop_
_entity.id
_entity.type
_entity.pdbx_description
1 polymer ?
#
loop_
_entity_poly.entity_id
_entity_poly.type
_entity_poly.pdbx_seq_one_letter_code
_entity_poly.pdbx_strand_id
1 'polypeptide(L)'
;MVDEGCQTKIPFVIMTSDDTNALTIKLLESNSYFGMEPSQVKILKQEKVACLADNDARLALDPSDKYKIQTKPHGHGDVHSLLYSSGLLEQWKTEGRKWVLFFQDTNGLLFNAIPSALGVSATKGYNVNSLAVPRKAKETIGGITKLTHVDGRTMVINVEYNQLDPLLRATGHPDGDSNCETGYSPYPGNINQLILELGPYIEELKKTHGAISEFVNPKYLEGACWFITVRGFGSGYGEERMQSYLLSISSPTNCLSWSAL
;
A
#
# COMPACT_ATOMS: atom_id res chain seq x y z
N MET A 1 19.93 -24.16 -29.31
CA MET A 1 20.56 -23.99 -28.00
C MET A 1 19.57 -23.22 -27.16
N VAL A 2 18.84 -23.89 -26.27
CA VAL A 2 18.17 -23.19 -25.16
C VAL A 2 19.34 -22.63 -24.38
N ASP A 3 19.47 -21.31 -24.37
CA ASP A 3 20.51 -20.62 -23.62
C ASP A 3 20.50 -21.23 -22.20
N GLU A 4 21.58 -21.87 -21.77
CA GLU A 4 21.80 -22.29 -20.36
C GLU A 4 22.07 -21.02 -19.53
N GLY A 5 21.21 -20.04 -19.73
CA GLY A 5 21.35 -18.67 -19.32
C GLY A 5 21.28 -18.61 -17.81
N CYS A 6 22.28 -17.95 -17.24
CA CYS A 6 22.38 -17.58 -15.83
C CYS A 6 20.99 -17.22 -15.29
N GLN A 7 20.36 -18.16 -14.58
CA GLN A 7 19.01 -18.01 -14.05
C GLN A 7 19.10 -16.96 -12.94
N THR A 8 18.87 -15.70 -13.31
CA THR A 8 19.02 -14.57 -12.40
C THR A 8 18.06 -14.77 -11.24
N LYS A 9 18.61 -14.95 -10.04
CA LYS A 9 17.83 -15.16 -8.82
C LYS A 9 17.13 -13.85 -8.44
N ILE A 10 15.81 -13.90 -8.45
CA ILE A 10 14.94 -12.79 -8.02
C ILE A 10 14.68 -12.96 -6.51
N PRO A 11 15.09 -12.01 -5.65
CA PRO A 11 14.73 -11.96 -4.26
C PRO A 11 13.25 -11.69 -4.14
N PHE A 12 12.65 -12.30 -3.14
CA PHE A 12 11.24 -12.19 -2.89
C PHE A 12 11.00 -11.98 -1.41
N VAL A 13 10.26 -10.92 -1.09
CA VAL A 13 9.87 -10.61 0.29
C VAL A 13 8.38 -10.88 0.43
N ILE A 14 8.02 -11.61 1.48
CA ILE A 14 6.63 -11.83 1.87
C ILE A 14 6.44 -11.17 3.23
N MET A 15 5.57 -10.17 3.27
CA MET A 15 5.11 -9.63 4.55
C MET A 15 3.98 -10.51 5.09
N THR A 16 4.09 -10.94 6.34
CA THR A 16 3.09 -11.77 7.01
C THR A 16 2.62 -11.13 8.30
N SER A 17 1.44 -11.49 8.77
CA SER A 17 0.94 -11.14 10.12
C SER A 17 1.09 -12.32 11.07
N ASP A 18 0.79 -12.12 12.35
CA ASP A 18 0.66 -13.23 13.33
C ASP A 18 -0.28 -14.33 12.84
N ASP A 19 -1.36 -13.96 12.13
CA ASP A 19 -2.38 -14.91 11.68
C ASP A 19 -1.91 -15.76 10.50
N THR A 20 -0.94 -15.27 9.72
CA THR A 20 -0.52 -15.89 8.46
C THR A 20 0.89 -16.47 8.50
N ASN A 21 1.79 -15.97 9.36
CA ASN A 21 3.22 -16.31 9.33
C ASN A 21 3.52 -17.81 9.39
N ALA A 22 2.98 -18.52 10.39
CA ALA A 22 3.25 -19.95 10.57
C ALA A 22 2.71 -20.79 9.41
N LEU A 23 1.54 -20.41 8.88
CA LEU A 23 0.91 -21.10 7.74
C LEU A 23 1.69 -20.85 6.44
N THR A 24 2.16 -19.63 6.22
CA THR A 24 2.98 -19.25 5.06
C THR A 24 4.31 -20.02 5.04
N ILE A 25 5.03 -20.08 6.17
CA ILE A 25 6.28 -20.84 6.29
C ILE A 25 6.03 -22.31 5.96
N LYS A 26 5.02 -22.92 6.59
CA LYS A 26 4.64 -24.32 6.35
C LYS A 26 4.28 -24.57 4.89
N LEU A 27 3.56 -23.64 4.24
CA LEU A 27 3.18 -23.77 2.83
C LEU A 27 4.42 -23.75 1.93
N LEU A 28 5.35 -22.83 2.16
CA LEU A 28 6.60 -22.74 1.38
C LEU A 28 7.45 -24.00 1.55
N GLU A 29 7.69 -24.43 2.79
CA GLU A 29 8.52 -25.60 3.09
C GLU A 29 7.91 -26.89 2.52
N SER A 30 6.60 -27.09 2.70
CA SER A 30 5.93 -28.30 2.21
C SER A 30 5.89 -28.41 0.68
N ASN A 31 6.06 -27.30 -0.03
CA ASN A 31 6.13 -27.23 -1.49
C ASN A 31 7.55 -26.97 -2.01
N SER A 32 8.60 -27.16 -1.19
CA SER A 32 9.99 -26.91 -1.57
C SER A 32 10.20 -25.52 -2.19
N TYR A 33 9.61 -24.50 -1.57
CA TYR A 33 9.65 -23.10 -2.00
C TYR A 33 9.21 -22.88 -3.46
N PHE A 34 8.36 -23.76 -3.98
CA PHE A 34 7.87 -23.74 -5.37
C PHE A 34 9.00 -23.67 -6.42
N GLY A 35 10.15 -24.27 -6.09
CA GLY A 35 11.34 -24.30 -6.97
C GLY A 35 12.30 -23.13 -6.79
N MET A 36 12.01 -22.15 -5.93
CA MET A 36 12.97 -21.11 -5.54
C MET A 36 13.97 -21.66 -4.52
N GLU A 37 15.17 -21.09 -4.48
CA GLU A 37 16.07 -21.35 -3.35
C GLU A 37 15.52 -20.68 -2.08
N PRO A 38 15.55 -21.34 -0.91
CA PRO A 38 15.08 -20.74 0.35
C PRO A 38 15.76 -19.40 0.68
N SER A 39 17.00 -19.20 0.23
CA SER A 39 17.76 -17.96 0.41
C SER A 39 17.16 -16.76 -0.34
N GLN A 40 16.41 -16.99 -1.42
CA GLN A 40 15.74 -15.94 -2.19
C GLN A 40 14.52 -15.37 -1.46
N VAL A 41 13.88 -16.15 -0.59
CA VAL A 41 12.64 -15.77 0.08
C VAL A 41 12.94 -15.23 1.47
N LYS A 42 12.48 -14.01 1.75
CA LYS A 42 12.57 -13.37 3.06
C LYS A 42 11.16 -13.13 3.59
N ILE A 43 10.89 -13.61 4.78
CA ILE A 43 9.60 -13.41 5.45
C ILE A 43 9.78 -12.33 6.49
N LEU A 44 9.02 -11.24 6.36
CA LEU A 44 9.01 -10.13 7.31
C LEU A 44 7.66 -10.12 8.01
N LYS A 45 7.63 -10.44 9.31
CA LYS A 45 6.39 -10.46 10.07
C LYS A 45 6.08 -9.05 10.58
N GLN A 46 4.92 -8.52 10.24
CA GLN A 46 4.40 -7.29 10.83
C GLN A 46 3.93 -7.53 12.27
N GLU A 47 4.06 -6.50 13.08
CA GLU A 47 3.59 -6.51 14.46
C GLU A 47 2.14 -6.01 14.54
N LYS A 48 1.55 -6.16 15.73
CA LYS A 48 0.21 -5.63 16.02
C LYS A 48 0.32 -4.31 16.78
N VAL A 49 -0.64 -3.44 16.56
CA VAL A 49 -0.83 -2.18 17.28
C VAL A 49 -1.99 -2.27 18.26
N ALA A 50 -1.97 -1.42 19.28
CA ALA A 50 -3.04 -1.36 20.27
C ALA A 50 -4.34 -0.80 19.68
N CYS A 51 -5.46 -1.37 20.10
CA CYS A 51 -6.79 -0.88 19.76
C CYS A 51 -7.22 0.25 20.70
N LEU A 52 -8.01 1.17 20.17
CA LEU A 52 -8.65 2.28 20.86
C LEU A 52 -10.10 1.92 21.20
N ALA A 53 -10.50 2.10 22.46
CA ALA A 53 -11.82 1.78 22.99
C ALA A 53 -12.86 2.87 22.69
N ASP A 54 -12.42 4.12 22.57
CA ASP A 54 -13.29 5.29 22.43
C ASP A 54 -12.55 6.47 21.75
N ASN A 55 -13.29 7.57 21.55
CA ASN A 55 -12.76 8.81 20.98
C ASN A 55 -11.75 9.53 21.88
N ASP A 56 -11.62 9.16 23.16
CA ASP A 56 -10.58 9.67 24.07
C ASP A 56 -9.26 8.90 23.92
N ALA A 57 -9.17 8.00 22.93
CA ALA A 57 -8.03 7.13 22.65
C ALA A 57 -7.62 6.24 23.84
N ARG A 58 -8.57 5.82 24.68
CA ARG A 58 -8.29 4.83 25.72
C ARG A 58 -7.95 3.49 25.11
N LEU A 59 -7.00 2.75 25.69
CA LEU A 59 -6.64 1.42 25.19
C LEU A 59 -7.79 0.43 25.41
N ALA A 60 -8.17 -0.27 24.35
CA ALA A 60 -9.12 -1.37 24.44
C ALA A 60 -8.46 -2.59 25.08
N LEU A 61 -9.19 -3.24 25.99
CA LEU A 61 -8.76 -4.47 26.64
C LEU A 61 -9.32 -5.69 25.89
N ASP A 62 -8.61 -6.80 25.96
CA ASP A 62 -9.06 -8.08 25.42
C ASP A 62 -10.37 -8.49 26.14
N PRO A 63 -11.47 -8.78 25.41
CA PRO A 63 -12.74 -9.16 26.03
C PRO A 63 -12.65 -10.39 26.94
N SER A 64 -11.63 -11.24 26.74
CA SER A 64 -11.39 -12.45 27.53
C SER A 64 -10.39 -12.25 28.68
N ASP A 65 -9.62 -11.16 28.69
CA ASP A 65 -8.61 -10.86 29.71
C ASP A 65 -8.44 -9.35 29.94
N LYS A 66 -8.92 -8.88 31.10
CA LYS A 66 -8.88 -7.46 31.51
C LYS A 66 -7.46 -6.91 31.74
N TYR A 67 -6.43 -7.75 31.80
CA TYR A 67 -5.05 -7.32 31.96
C TYR A 67 -4.27 -7.34 30.64
N LYS A 68 -4.93 -7.69 29.54
CA LYS A 68 -4.34 -7.76 28.21
C LYS A 68 -4.92 -6.67 27.31
N ILE A 69 -4.05 -5.95 26.61
CA ILE A 69 -4.47 -4.96 25.62
C ILE A 69 -4.93 -5.70 24.35
N GLN A 70 -6.07 -5.29 23.80
CA GLN A 70 -6.51 -5.75 22.50
C GLN A 70 -5.62 -5.14 21.42
N THR A 71 -5.13 -5.96 20.51
CA THR A 71 -4.24 -5.54 19.43
C THR A 71 -4.74 -6.02 18.07
N LYS A 72 -4.51 -5.24 17.01
CA LYS A 72 -4.84 -5.57 15.61
C LYS A 72 -3.65 -5.28 14.68
N PRO A 73 -3.59 -5.89 13.48
CA PRO A 73 -2.56 -5.54 12.50
C PRO A 73 -2.63 -4.05 12.16
N HIS A 74 -1.48 -3.39 11.99
CA HIS A 74 -1.40 -1.95 11.69
C HIS A 74 -1.80 -1.59 10.24
N GLY A 75 -2.13 -2.59 9.42
CA GLY A 75 -2.33 -2.42 7.99
C GLY A 75 -1.08 -2.79 7.19
N HIS A 76 -1.15 -2.59 5.88
CA HIS A 76 -0.14 -3.06 4.95
C HIS A 76 0.98 -2.03 4.68
N GLY A 77 0.90 -0.85 5.29
CA GLY A 77 1.96 0.16 5.26
C GLY A 77 3.24 -0.23 6.03
N ASP A 78 3.12 -1.11 7.02
CA ASP A 78 4.24 -1.69 7.78
C ASP A 78 5.34 -2.28 6.90
N VAL A 79 5.03 -2.66 5.65
CA VAL A 79 6.01 -3.19 4.71
C VAL A 79 7.20 -2.25 4.54
N HIS A 80 6.99 -0.93 4.61
CA HIS A 80 8.04 0.06 4.44
C HIS A 80 8.98 0.13 5.64
N SER A 81 8.44 0.13 6.86
CA SER A 81 9.23 0.12 8.10
C SER A 81 9.95 -1.22 8.30
N LEU A 82 9.32 -2.34 7.93
CA LEU A 82 9.94 -3.68 7.91
C LEU A 82 11.09 -3.76 6.90
N LEU A 83 10.90 -3.26 5.68
CA LEU A 83 11.96 -3.23 4.67
C LEU A 83 13.13 -2.35 5.11
N TYR A 84 12.84 -1.17 5.69
CA TYR A 84 13.85 -0.26 6.22
C TYR A 84 14.68 -0.93 7.33
N SER A 85 14.01 -1.43 8.37
CA SER A 85 14.67 -2.05 9.53
C SER A 85 15.41 -3.34 9.20
N SER A 86 14.97 -4.09 8.18
CA SER A 86 15.65 -5.31 7.73
C SER A 86 17.00 -5.08 7.04
N GLY A 87 17.25 -3.88 6.51
CA GLY A 87 18.44 -3.59 5.69
C GLY A 87 18.46 -4.27 4.31
N LEU A 88 17.42 -5.03 3.93
CA LEU A 88 17.38 -5.80 2.69
C LEU A 88 17.53 -4.94 1.44
N LEU A 89 16.96 -3.73 1.44
CA LEU A 89 17.02 -2.85 0.28
C LEU A 89 18.46 -2.37 0.00
N GLU A 90 19.27 -2.13 1.02
CA GLU A 90 20.69 -1.76 0.85
C GLU A 90 21.52 -2.94 0.33
N GLN A 91 21.22 -4.16 0.79
CA GLN A 91 21.80 -5.37 0.21
C GLN A 91 21.46 -5.45 -1.29
N TRP A 92 20.19 -5.29 -1.64
CA TRP A 92 19.73 -5.32 -3.04
C TRP A 92 20.37 -4.23 -3.90
N LYS A 93 20.57 -3.04 -3.35
CA LYS A 93 21.27 -1.95 -4.03
C LYS A 93 22.73 -2.32 -4.30
N THR A 94 23.40 -2.93 -3.34
CA THR A 94 24.80 -3.41 -3.47
C THR A 94 24.91 -4.55 -4.50
N GLU A 95 23.89 -5.40 -4.59
CA GLU A 95 23.76 -6.44 -5.63
C GLU A 95 23.43 -5.88 -7.03
N GLY A 96 23.29 -4.56 -7.18
CA GLY A 96 23.03 -3.90 -8.47
C GLY A 96 21.56 -3.92 -8.91
N ARG A 97 20.62 -4.24 -8.02
CA ARG A 97 19.18 -4.20 -8.31
C ARG A 97 18.72 -2.76 -8.43
N LYS A 98 17.71 -2.52 -9.27
CA LYS A 98 17.26 -1.17 -9.64
C LYS A 98 15.82 -0.86 -9.27
N TRP A 99 14.99 -1.88 -9.15
CA TRP A 99 13.54 -1.73 -9.01
C TRP A 99 13.02 -2.63 -7.91
N VAL A 100 12.03 -2.13 -7.16
CA VAL A 100 11.23 -2.90 -6.22
C VAL A 100 9.81 -2.92 -6.73
N LEU A 101 9.25 -4.11 -6.86
CA LEU A 101 7.86 -4.32 -7.20
C LEU A 101 7.11 -4.75 -5.93
N PHE A 102 6.02 -4.06 -5.64
CA PHE A 102 5.06 -4.44 -4.60
C PHE A 102 3.82 -5.01 -5.26
N PHE A 103 3.34 -6.14 -4.73
CA PHE A 103 2.10 -6.72 -5.17
C PHE A 103 1.25 -7.33 -4.07
N GLN A 104 -0.03 -7.52 -4.37
CA GLN A 104 -1.02 -8.09 -3.44
C GLN A 104 -1.19 -9.61 -3.65
N ASP A 105 -1.55 -10.30 -2.58
CA ASP A 105 -1.58 -11.76 -2.46
C ASP A 105 -2.39 -12.53 -3.52
N THR A 106 -3.48 -11.97 -4.02
CA THR A 106 -4.51 -12.68 -4.79
C THR A 106 -4.69 -12.16 -6.21
N ASN A 107 -3.76 -11.35 -6.72
CA ASN A 107 -3.79 -10.85 -8.10
C ASN A 107 -2.72 -11.49 -9.00
N GLY A 108 -2.90 -12.77 -9.33
CA GLY A 108 -1.95 -13.52 -10.17
C GLY A 108 -1.85 -13.02 -11.62
N LEU A 109 -2.87 -12.35 -12.16
CA LEU A 109 -2.87 -11.85 -13.54
C LEU A 109 -1.87 -10.70 -13.75
N LEU A 110 -1.46 -10.04 -12.68
CA LEU A 110 -0.52 -8.93 -12.69
C LEU A 110 0.83 -9.28 -13.33
N PHE A 111 1.29 -10.52 -13.18
CA PHE A 111 2.60 -10.96 -13.69
C PHE A 111 2.72 -10.85 -15.22
N ASN A 112 1.61 -10.81 -15.93
CA ASN A 112 1.60 -10.55 -17.37
C ASN A 112 1.94 -9.09 -17.72
N ALA A 113 1.63 -8.16 -16.82
CA ALA A 113 1.77 -6.73 -17.07
C ALA A 113 3.05 -6.11 -16.51
N ILE A 114 3.65 -6.76 -15.50
CA ILE A 114 4.85 -6.28 -14.83
C ILE A 114 6.00 -5.98 -15.81
N PRO A 115 6.33 -6.83 -16.81
CA PRO A 115 7.40 -6.52 -17.75
C PRO A 115 7.18 -5.22 -18.52
N SER A 116 5.95 -5.00 -19.01
CA SER A 116 5.57 -3.79 -19.74
C SER A 116 5.58 -2.57 -18.84
N ALA A 117 5.00 -2.66 -17.64
CA ALA A 117 4.96 -1.57 -16.68
C ALA A 117 6.38 -1.17 -16.21
N LEU A 118 7.25 -2.14 -15.98
CA LEU A 118 8.66 -1.91 -15.65
C LEU A 118 9.42 -1.26 -16.81
N GLY A 119 9.17 -1.70 -18.04
CA GLY A 119 9.73 -1.08 -19.25
C GLY A 119 9.30 0.38 -19.40
N VAL A 120 8.03 0.70 -19.10
CA VAL A 120 7.51 2.08 -19.06
C VAL A 120 8.24 2.89 -17.98
N SER A 121 8.33 2.37 -16.75
CA SER A 121 9.05 3.05 -15.65
C SER A 121 10.49 3.39 -16.02
N ALA A 122 11.20 2.42 -16.60
CA ALA A 122 12.59 2.59 -17.01
C ALA A 122 12.74 3.58 -18.18
N THR A 123 11.86 3.52 -19.17
CA THR A 123 11.91 4.40 -20.35
C THR A 123 11.56 5.84 -20.01
N LYS A 124 10.61 6.05 -19.09
CA LYS A 124 10.12 7.37 -18.71
C LYS A 124 10.87 7.98 -17.51
N GLY A 125 11.71 7.20 -16.84
CA GLY A 125 12.46 7.65 -15.66
C GLY A 125 11.55 7.93 -14.46
N TYR A 126 10.55 7.07 -14.24
CA TYR A 126 9.64 7.22 -13.10
C TYR A 126 10.27 6.64 -11.83
N ASN A 127 10.29 7.45 -10.77
CA ASN A 127 10.69 6.94 -9.46
C ASN A 127 9.59 6.06 -8.85
N VAL A 128 8.33 6.36 -9.14
CA VAL A 128 7.17 5.53 -8.78
C VAL A 128 6.21 5.39 -9.93
N ASN A 129 5.76 4.16 -10.17
CA ASN A 129 4.69 3.83 -11.12
C ASN A 129 3.63 3.00 -10.40
N SER A 130 2.42 3.55 -10.29
CA SER A 130 1.27 2.85 -9.75
C SER A 130 0.47 2.26 -10.90
N LEU A 131 0.30 0.94 -10.92
CA LEU A 131 -0.49 0.32 -11.96
C LEU A 131 -1.97 0.56 -11.66
N ALA A 132 -2.72 0.84 -12.72
CA ALA A 132 -4.12 1.19 -12.61
C ALA A 132 -4.93 0.53 -13.74
N VAL A 133 -6.24 0.42 -13.51
CA VAL A 133 -7.20 -0.08 -14.49
C VAL A 133 -8.24 1.00 -14.78
N PRO A 134 -8.88 0.99 -15.96
CA PRO A 134 -10.10 1.77 -16.14
C PRO A 134 -11.14 1.36 -15.09
N ARG A 135 -11.61 2.32 -14.29
CA ARG A 135 -12.68 2.11 -13.31
C ARG A 135 -13.93 2.87 -13.73
N LYS A 136 -15.11 2.41 -13.33
CA LYS A 136 -16.32 3.24 -13.41
C LYS A 136 -16.42 4.14 -12.19
N ALA A 137 -16.96 5.33 -12.40
CA ALA A 137 -17.32 6.22 -11.33
C ALA A 137 -18.18 5.51 -10.29
N LYS A 138 -17.91 5.80 -9.01
CA LYS A 138 -18.57 5.23 -7.82
C LYS A 138 -18.29 3.73 -7.57
N GLU A 139 -17.40 3.09 -8.32
CA GLU A 139 -16.88 1.78 -7.92
C GLU A 139 -16.06 1.87 -6.63
N THR A 140 -16.07 0.79 -5.84
CA THR A 140 -15.36 0.64 -4.56
C THR A 140 -13.86 0.40 -4.75
N ILE A 141 -13.22 1.25 -5.53
CA ILE A 141 -11.79 1.27 -5.82
C ILE A 141 -11.33 2.73 -5.84
N GLY A 142 -10.22 3.02 -5.18
CA GLY A 142 -9.65 4.37 -5.14
C GLY A 142 -9.22 4.85 -6.53
N GLY A 143 -9.32 6.17 -6.75
CA GLY A 143 -8.87 6.82 -7.99
C GLY A 143 -7.47 7.39 -7.82
N ILE A 144 -6.59 7.18 -8.79
CA ILE A 144 -5.33 7.94 -8.87
C ILE A 144 -5.67 9.35 -9.33
N THR A 145 -5.30 10.35 -8.53
CA THR A 145 -5.59 11.76 -8.77
C THR A 145 -4.34 12.60 -8.62
N LYS A 146 -4.31 13.73 -9.34
CA LYS A 146 -3.34 14.80 -9.10
C LYS A 146 -4.00 15.87 -8.25
N LEU A 147 -3.56 16.00 -7.00
CA LEU A 147 -4.01 17.04 -6.09
C LEU A 147 -3.08 18.25 -6.17
N THR A 148 -3.65 19.45 -6.03
CA THR A 148 -2.91 20.71 -6.00
C THR A 148 -3.30 21.47 -4.73
N HIS A 149 -2.31 21.76 -3.89
CA HIS A 149 -2.50 22.60 -2.70
C HIS A 149 -2.69 24.07 -3.09
N VAL A 150 -3.26 24.84 -2.16
CA VAL A 150 -3.45 26.30 -2.32
C VAL A 150 -2.15 27.07 -2.56
N ASP A 151 -1.01 26.53 -2.11
CA ASP A 151 0.33 27.08 -2.30
C ASP A 151 1.00 26.66 -3.63
N GLY A 152 0.29 25.91 -4.48
CA GLY A 152 0.76 25.45 -5.78
C GLY A 152 1.55 24.13 -5.75
N ARG A 153 1.84 23.56 -4.57
CA ARG A 153 2.45 22.21 -4.50
C ARG A 153 1.49 21.18 -5.04
N THR A 154 1.99 20.26 -5.86
CA THR A 154 1.19 19.17 -6.43
C THR A 154 1.66 17.81 -5.93
N MET A 155 0.73 16.87 -5.79
CA MET A 155 1.01 15.48 -5.49
C MET A 155 0.13 14.58 -6.35
N VAL A 156 0.63 13.38 -6.68
CA VAL A 156 -0.18 12.34 -7.33
C VAL A 156 -0.37 11.23 -6.32
N ILE A 157 -1.61 10.96 -5.94
CA ILE A 157 -1.94 9.99 -4.89
C ILE A 157 -3.20 9.21 -5.26
N ASN A 158 -3.35 8.06 -4.60
CA ASN A 158 -4.62 7.36 -4.55
C ASN A 158 -5.56 8.07 -3.56
N VAL A 159 -6.75 8.45 -4.04
CA VAL A 159 -7.84 8.95 -3.21
C VAL A 159 -8.91 7.86 -3.13
N GLU A 160 -9.26 7.49 -1.91
CA GLU A 160 -10.21 6.41 -1.65
C GLU A 160 -11.60 6.73 -2.18
N TYR A 161 -12.32 5.71 -2.63
CA TYR A 161 -13.62 5.88 -3.30
C TYR A 161 -14.65 6.62 -2.43
N ASN A 162 -14.59 6.44 -1.11
CA ASN A 162 -15.48 7.10 -0.14
C ASN A 162 -15.12 8.58 0.10
N GLN A 163 -13.91 9.01 -0.29
CA GLN A 163 -13.45 10.39 -0.19
C GLN A 163 -13.46 11.11 -1.53
N LEU A 164 -13.31 10.38 -2.64
CA LEU A 164 -13.14 10.95 -3.97
C LEU A 164 -14.33 11.81 -4.41
N ASP A 165 -15.56 11.31 -4.30
CA ASP A 165 -16.74 12.06 -4.71
C ASP A 165 -16.95 13.35 -3.87
N PRO A 166 -16.92 13.30 -2.52
CA PRO A 166 -16.96 14.52 -1.70
C PRO A 166 -15.83 15.51 -2.02
N LEU A 167 -14.60 15.02 -2.21
CA LEU A 167 -13.43 15.85 -2.53
C LEU A 167 -13.62 16.59 -3.87
N LEU A 168 -14.07 15.89 -4.90
CA LEU A 168 -14.30 16.47 -6.23
C LEU A 168 -15.37 17.56 -6.19
N ARG A 169 -16.50 17.29 -5.52
CA ARG A 169 -17.58 18.27 -5.36
C ARG A 169 -17.10 19.53 -4.63
N ALA A 170 -16.28 19.38 -3.60
CA ALA A 170 -15.74 20.49 -2.84
C ALA A 170 -14.68 21.32 -3.61
N THR A 171 -14.08 20.76 -4.66
CA THR A 171 -12.94 21.36 -5.39
C THR A 171 -13.29 21.84 -6.80
N GLY A 172 -14.58 22.04 -7.09
CA GLY A 172 -15.04 22.64 -8.35
C GLY A 172 -15.48 21.65 -9.43
N HIS A 173 -15.68 20.37 -9.09
CA HIS A 173 -16.29 19.38 -9.98
C HIS A 173 -17.69 19.03 -9.46
N PRO A 174 -18.73 19.81 -9.82
CA PRO A 174 -20.07 19.70 -9.22
C PRO A 174 -20.70 18.30 -9.40
N ASP A 175 -20.35 17.60 -10.47
CA ASP A 175 -20.84 16.24 -10.75
C ASP A 175 -20.20 15.16 -9.86
N GLY A 176 -19.09 15.49 -9.18
CA GLY A 176 -18.33 14.57 -8.33
C GLY A 176 -17.61 13.49 -9.12
N ASP A 177 -17.53 12.27 -8.58
CA ASP A 177 -16.97 11.12 -9.30
C ASP A 177 -17.96 10.67 -10.37
N SER A 178 -17.66 11.01 -11.63
CA SER A 178 -18.51 10.80 -12.80
C SER A 178 -17.68 10.26 -13.98
N ASN A 179 -18.33 9.52 -14.87
CA ASN A 179 -17.67 8.97 -16.05
C ASN A 179 -17.48 10.05 -17.12
N CYS A 180 -16.36 10.01 -17.83
CA CYS A 180 -16.16 10.80 -19.04
C CYS A 180 -16.75 10.10 -20.27
N GLU A 181 -16.55 10.67 -21.45
CA GLU A 181 -17.10 10.20 -22.74
C GLU A 181 -16.73 8.75 -23.10
N THR A 182 -15.65 8.22 -22.53
CA THR A 182 -15.21 6.83 -22.73
C THR A 182 -16.08 5.82 -21.98
N GLY A 183 -16.97 6.27 -21.08
CA GLY A 183 -17.77 5.42 -20.21
C GLY A 183 -17.07 5.00 -18.90
N TYR A 184 -15.85 5.48 -18.65
CA TYR A 184 -15.07 5.25 -17.44
C TYR A 184 -14.80 6.55 -16.68
N SER A 185 -14.43 6.43 -15.41
CA SER A 185 -13.94 7.57 -14.62
C SER A 185 -12.66 8.12 -15.25
N PRO A 186 -12.47 9.45 -15.32
CA PRO A 186 -11.21 10.04 -15.74
C PRO A 186 -10.07 9.75 -14.74
N TYR A 187 -10.40 9.29 -13.52
CA TYR A 187 -9.45 8.90 -12.49
C TYR A 187 -9.30 7.36 -12.50
N PRO A 188 -8.16 6.82 -12.96
CA PRO A 188 -8.00 5.39 -13.10
C PRO A 188 -7.95 4.70 -11.73
N GLY A 189 -8.47 3.48 -11.66
CA GLY A 189 -8.58 2.71 -10.43
C GLY A 189 -7.24 2.12 -10.01
N ASN A 190 -6.79 2.49 -8.81
CA ASN A 190 -5.57 1.95 -8.24
C ASN A 190 -5.75 0.49 -7.81
N ILE A 191 -4.93 -0.41 -8.35
CA ILE A 191 -4.97 -1.83 -8.01
C ILE A 191 -3.91 -2.25 -6.96
N ASN A 192 -3.31 -1.27 -6.27
CA ASN A 192 -2.29 -1.46 -5.23
C ASN A 192 -1.08 -2.29 -5.67
N GLN A 193 -0.64 -2.07 -6.91
CA GLN A 193 0.59 -2.64 -7.45
C GLN A 193 1.53 -1.48 -7.76
N LEU A 194 2.72 -1.48 -7.16
CA LEU A 194 3.66 -0.37 -7.23
C LEU A 194 5.00 -0.85 -7.76
N ILE A 195 5.57 -0.08 -8.69
CA ILE A 195 6.97 -0.21 -9.10
C ILE A 195 7.71 1.02 -8.58
N LEU A 196 8.71 0.80 -7.74
CA LEU A 196 9.55 1.85 -7.17
C LEU A 196 10.98 1.70 -7.69
N GLU A 197 11.60 2.82 -8.09
CA GLU A 197 13.03 2.87 -8.32
C GLU A 197 13.76 2.78 -6.98
N LEU A 198 14.67 1.81 -6.86
CA LEU A 198 15.27 1.41 -5.58
C LEU A 198 16.05 2.54 -4.92
N GLY A 199 16.78 3.34 -5.71
CA GLY A 199 17.61 4.43 -5.19
C GLY A 199 16.78 5.50 -4.45
N PRO A 200 15.89 6.22 -5.15
CA PRO A 200 14.99 7.18 -4.52
C PRO A 200 14.15 6.58 -3.39
N TYR A 201 13.71 5.32 -3.53
CA TYR A 201 12.94 4.64 -2.50
C TYR A 201 13.72 4.49 -1.18
N ILE A 202 14.98 4.03 -1.25
CA ILE A 202 15.85 3.92 -0.07
C ILE A 202 16.08 5.29 0.58
N GLU A 203 16.36 6.32 -0.22
CA GLU A 203 16.60 7.68 0.30
C GLU A 203 15.36 8.23 1.02
N GLU A 204 14.17 7.93 0.53
CA GLU A 204 12.93 8.32 1.18
C GLU A 204 12.69 7.57 2.49
N LEU A 205 12.89 6.24 2.50
CA LEU A 205 12.79 5.45 3.72
C LEU A 205 13.79 5.89 4.79
N LYS A 206 15.00 6.31 4.41
CA LYS A 206 15.98 6.86 5.37
C LYS A 206 15.49 8.14 6.02
N LYS A 207 14.82 9.02 5.28
CA LYS A 207 14.27 10.26 5.85
C LYS A 207 13.13 9.96 6.83
N THR A 208 12.25 9.04 6.46
CA THR A 208 11.04 8.74 7.26
C THR A 208 11.24 7.62 8.28
N HIS A 209 12.41 6.96 8.29
CA HIS A 209 12.65 5.70 9.00
C HIS A 209 11.61 4.61 8.65
N GLY A 210 11.12 4.66 7.41
CA GLY A 210 10.06 3.79 6.90
C GLY A 210 8.66 4.09 7.43
N ALA A 211 8.47 5.15 8.22
CA ALA A 211 7.15 5.61 8.62
C ALA A 211 6.40 6.20 7.41
N ILE A 212 5.08 5.99 7.38
CA ILE A 212 4.18 6.61 6.40
C ILE A 212 3.00 7.28 7.12
N SER A 213 2.11 7.94 6.38
CA SER A 213 0.95 8.59 6.98
C SER A 213 -0.06 7.56 7.48
N GLU A 214 -0.33 7.61 8.78
CA GLU A 214 -1.39 6.84 9.46
C GLU A 214 -2.77 7.51 9.32
N PHE A 215 -3.82 6.71 9.34
CA PHE A 215 -5.20 7.17 9.52
C PHE A 215 -5.95 6.26 10.49
N VAL A 216 -7.06 6.74 11.05
CA VAL A 216 -7.96 5.93 11.87
C VAL A 216 -9.33 5.91 11.20
N ASN A 217 -9.92 4.73 11.05
CA ASN A 217 -11.28 4.57 10.51
C ASN A 217 -12.18 3.82 11.51
N PRO A 218 -12.69 4.51 12.55
CA PRO A 218 -13.47 3.85 13.60
C PRO A 218 -14.80 3.33 13.07
N LYS A 219 -15.22 2.15 13.54
CA LYS A 219 -16.57 1.61 13.27
C LYS A 219 -17.51 1.98 14.40
N TYR A 220 -18.44 2.89 14.12
CA TYR A 220 -19.49 3.29 15.04
C TYR A 220 -20.67 2.30 14.97
N LEU A 221 -21.26 1.94 16.12
CA LEU A 221 -22.57 1.28 16.12
C LEU A 221 -23.65 2.25 15.63
N GLU A 222 -24.62 1.74 14.87
CA GLU A 222 -25.70 2.54 14.30
C GLU A 222 -26.47 3.32 15.36
N GLY A 223 -26.77 4.60 15.06
CA GLY A 223 -27.59 5.45 15.92
C GLY A 223 -26.85 6.32 16.93
N ALA A 224 -25.51 6.32 16.95
CA ALA A 224 -24.71 7.24 17.76
C ALA A 224 -24.72 8.67 17.18
N CYS A 225 -25.90 9.29 17.14
CA CYS A 225 -26.07 10.72 16.96
C CYS A 225 -26.03 11.33 18.37
N TRP A 226 -25.11 12.28 18.58
CA TRP A 226 -25.05 13.32 19.62
C TRP A 226 -25.88 13.12 20.90
N PHE A 227 -25.21 13.23 22.05
CA PHE A 227 -25.69 13.20 23.46
C PHE A 227 -25.51 11.86 24.20
N ILE A 228 -24.42 11.82 24.99
CA ILE A 228 -24.29 11.16 26.30
C ILE A 228 -24.99 9.80 26.42
N THR A 229 -24.44 8.79 25.74
CA THR A 229 -24.18 7.44 26.27
C THR A 229 -23.36 6.71 25.20
N VAL A 230 -22.04 6.67 25.33
CA VAL A 230 -21.16 5.88 24.46
C VAL A 230 -21.37 4.40 24.81
N ARG A 231 -22.48 3.82 24.37
CA ARG A 231 -22.69 2.38 24.29
C ARG A 231 -22.65 2.00 22.83
N GLY A 232 -21.45 1.98 22.27
CA GLY A 232 -21.26 1.41 20.95
C GLY A 232 -20.13 1.96 20.09
N PHE A 233 -18.92 2.01 20.61
CA PHE A 233 -17.73 2.15 19.76
C PHE A 233 -17.21 0.74 19.47
N GLY A 234 -17.16 0.32 18.21
CA GLY A 234 -16.33 -0.81 17.83
C GLY A 234 -14.88 -0.38 17.95
N SER A 235 -14.00 -1.19 18.55
CA SER A 235 -12.62 -0.75 18.81
C SER A 235 -11.90 -0.31 17.52
N GLY A 236 -11.42 0.93 17.53
CA GLY A 236 -10.63 1.54 16.44
C GLY A 236 -9.13 1.21 16.61
N TYR A 237 -8.32 1.53 15.63
CA TYR A 237 -6.84 1.43 15.68
C TYR A 237 -6.26 2.27 14.53
N GLY A 238 -5.00 2.70 14.66
CA GLY A 238 -4.26 3.30 13.55
C GLY A 238 -4.07 2.29 12.44
N GLU A 239 -4.23 2.73 11.20
CA GLU A 239 -4.05 1.92 10.01
C GLU A 239 -3.15 2.67 9.01
N GLU A 240 -2.23 1.94 8.38
CA GLU A 240 -1.37 2.43 7.31
C GLU A 240 -1.62 1.66 6.01
N ARG A 241 -1.50 2.38 4.88
CA ARG A 241 -1.62 1.81 3.53
C ARG A 241 -0.32 1.97 2.77
N MET A 242 0.20 0.91 2.18
CA MET A 242 1.40 0.90 1.34
C MET A 242 1.41 2.02 0.28
N GLN A 243 0.29 2.29 -0.40
CA GLN A 243 0.23 3.37 -1.39
C GLN A 243 0.29 4.77 -0.76
N SER A 244 0.10 4.92 0.55
CA SER A 244 0.31 6.20 1.24
C SER A 244 1.79 6.60 1.29
N TYR A 245 2.73 5.70 0.96
CA TYR A 245 4.13 6.08 0.69
C TYR A 245 4.23 7.20 -0.36
N LEU A 246 3.27 7.29 -1.30
CA LEU A 246 3.24 8.36 -2.29
C LEU A 246 3.12 9.77 -1.67
N LEU A 247 2.60 9.89 -0.45
CA LEU A 247 2.48 11.16 0.28
C LEU A 247 3.83 11.68 0.78
N SER A 248 4.83 10.82 0.98
CA SER A 248 6.15 11.26 1.44
C SER A 248 6.99 11.87 0.30
N ILE A 249 6.67 11.53 -0.95
CA ILE A 249 7.40 11.99 -2.13
C ILE A 249 7.00 13.42 -2.49
N SER A 250 7.78 14.37 -2.01
CA SER A 250 7.65 15.79 -2.29
C SER A 250 8.59 16.22 -3.42
N SER A 251 8.33 15.83 -4.67
CA SER A 251 9.10 16.36 -5.80
C SER A 251 8.26 16.66 -7.05
N PRO A 252 8.45 17.82 -7.71
CA PRO A 252 7.60 18.27 -8.81
C PRO A 252 7.89 17.59 -10.17
N THR A 253 8.91 16.75 -10.28
CA THR A 253 9.44 16.30 -11.58
C THR A 253 9.49 14.78 -11.68
N ASN A 254 8.70 14.22 -12.60
CA ASN A 254 8.63 12.80 -13.03
C ASN A 254 8.33 11.74 -11.95
N CYS A 255 8.00 12.12 -10.72
CA CYS A 255 7.98 11.15 -9.63
C CYS A 255 6.83 10.14 -9.64
N LEU A 256 5.74 10.42 -10.34
CA LEU A 256 4.53 9.58 -10.32
C LEU A 256 3.80 9.58 -11.65
N SER A 257 3.61 8.39 -12.23
CA SER A 257 2.65 8.16 -13.29
C SER A 257 1.88 6.87 -13.03
N TRP A 258 0.80 6.68 -13.79
CA TRP A 258 0.12 5.40 -13.89
C TRP A 258 0.39 4.76 -15.25
N SER A 259 0.28 3.43 -15.29
CA SER A 259 0.22 2.65 -16.52
C SER A 259 -1.11 1.91 -16.54
N ALA A 260 -1.90 2.10 -17.60
CA ALA A 260 -3.14 1.37 -17.78
C ALA A 260 -2.81 -0.07 -18.22
N LEU A 261 -3.44 -1.04 -17.56
CA LEU A 261 -3.50 -2.43 -18.02
C LEU A 261 -4.48 -2.61 -19.18
#